data_AF-F0J7Q2-F1
#
_entry.id   AF-F0J7Q2-F1
#
_cell.length_a   1.000
_cell.length_b   1.000
_cell.length_c   1.000
_cell.angle_alpha   90.00
_cell.angle_beta   90.00
_cell.angle_gamma   90.00
#
_symmetry.space_group_name_H-M   'P 1'
#
loop_
_entity.id
_entity.type
_entity.pdbx_description
1 polymer ?
#
loop_
_entity_poly.entity_id
_entity_poly.type
_entity_poly.pdbx_seq_one_letter_code
_entity_poly.pdbx_strand_id
1 'polypeptide(L)'
;MTKKTTAFDVFEKCVQAVQAGELIESVSAKDKEFHFQNWFQKRLQSLSMHFEGSGRNTYPDFCLVEHTEGYEIKGLAWPGRERDYDSNSQVPTGYHNGRQIFYVFGRYPADLSGYADQGNGRKQYPVVDLVVCHGDFLNADHNYVHKNKSVKGFGTYGDIMIRDRKMYVAPTPFALTEGTTGLMTLILPEDFGADDRYQMVGNLTRVEAETLVVGYNFDLRTNELSAERVPNPKAGTQHRFVAYRLKGQASKLVSMTGTPVQPDENNFADEE
;
A
#
# COMPACT_ATOMS: atom_id res chain seq x y z
N MET A 1 13.48 -21.85 -9.80
CA MET A 1 14.46 -21.26 -8.85
C MET A 1 13.67 -20.30 -7.99
N THR A 2 13.70 -20.45 -6.67
CA THR A 2 13.06 -19.52 -5.74
C THR A 2 13.76 -18.16 -5.81
N LYS A 3 12.99 -17.07 -5.93
CA LYS A 3 13.56 -15.71 -5.90
C LYS A 3 14.01 -15.42 -4.47
N LYS A 4 15.30 -15.17 -4.27
CA LYS A 4 15.81 -14.69 -2.97
C LYS A 4 15.26 -13.28 -2.71
N THR A 5 14.62 -13.06 -1.57
CA THR A 5 14.00 -11.79 -1.21
C THR A 5 14.34 -11.38 0.22
N THR A 6 14.40 -10.06 0.49
CA THR A 6 14.53 -9.54 1.86
C THR A 6 13.19 -9.42 2.58
N ALA A 7 12.07 -9.64 1.88
CA ALA A 7 10.72 -9.51 2.44
C ALA A 7 10.48 -10.40 3.67
N PHE A 8 11.07 -11.60 3.73
CA PHE A 8 11.02 -12.44 4.93
C PHE A 8 11.74 -11.74 6.10
N ASP A 9 13.01 -11.38 5.97
CA ASP A 9 13.78 -10.75 7.05
C ASP A 9 13.16 -9.44 7.54
N VAL A 10 12.71 -8.60 6.59
CA VAL A 10 12.04 -7.33 6.89
C VAL A 10 10.72 -7.56 7.63
N PHE A 11 9.89 -8.50 7.17
CA PHE A 11 8.63 -8.81 7.84
C PHE A 11 8.86 -9.39 9.24
N GLU A 12 9.80 -10.32 9.40
CA GLU A 12 10.15 -10.85 10.72
C GLU A 12 10.55 -9.72 11.68
N LYS A 13 11.37 -8.78 11.20
CA LYS A 13 11.81 -7.66 12.04
C LYS A 13 10.67 -6.74 12.46
N CYS A 14 9.71 -6.49 11.55
CA CYS A 14 8.47 -5.78 11.90
C CYS A 14 7.69 -6.51 12.98
N VAL A 15 7.51 -7.84 12.86
CA VAL A 15 6.80 -8.65 13.85
C VAL A 15 7.47 -8.60 15.22
N GLN A 16 8.79 -8.79 15.26
CA GLN A 16 9.57 -8.72 16.49
C GLN A 16 9.46 -7.35 17.17
N ALA A 17 9.49 -6.26 16.39
CA ALA A 17 9.35 -4.90 16.92
C ALA A 17 7.98 -4.67 17.56
N VAL A 18 6.90 -5.14 16.92
CA VAL A 18 5.55 -5.07 17.49
C VAL A 18 5.46 -5.89 18.78
N GLN A 19 6.00 -7.11 18.80
CA GLN A 19 6.00 -7.96 19.99
C GLN A 19 6.85 -7.40 21.15
N ALA A 20 7.92 -6.69 20.83
CA ALA A 20 8.76 -5.99 21.80
C ALA A 20 8.13 -4.68 22.31
N GLY A 21 6.96 -4.29 21.80
CA GLY A 21 6.28 -3.05 22.19
C GLY A 21 6.91 -1.79 21.62
N GLU A 22 7.64 -1.88 20.50
CA GLU A 22 8.22 -0.70 19.85
C GLU A 22 7.13 0.17 19.21
N LEU A 23 6.92 1.36 19.77
CA LEU A 23 5.83 2.26 19.40
C LEU A 23 6.16 3.12 18.17
N ILE A 24 5.13 3.46 17.41
CA ILE A 24 5.16 4.56 16.44
C ILE A 24 5.30 5.87 17.23
N GLU A 25 6.14 6.78 16.74
CA GLU A 25 6.36 8.09 17.36
C GLU A 25 5.90 9.19 16.40
N SER A 26 4.97 10.05 16.85
CA SER A 26 4.68 11.26 16.09
C SER A 26 5.80 12.28 16.21
N VAL A 27 6.13 12.92 15.10
CA VAL A 27 7.22 13.90 15.03
C VAL A 27 6.75 15.25 15.58
N SER A 28 5.50 15.64 15.31
CA SER A 28 4.83 16.79 15.90
C SER A 28 3.32 16.71 15.71
N ALA A 29 2.54 17.58 16.36
CA ALA A 29 1.10 17.71 16.10
C ALA A 29 0.74 18.05 14.64
N LYS A 30 1.69 18.58 13.86
CA LYS A 30 1.51 19.04 12.47
C LYS A 30 2.00 18.02 11.45
N ASP A 31 2.80 17.04 11.86
CA ASP A 31 3.21 15.95 11.01
C ASP A 31 2.15 14.85 11.15
N LYS A 32 1.54 14.44 10.04
CA LYS A 32 0.50 13.41 10.04
C LYS A 32 0.84 12.25 9.10
N GLU A 33 1.91 12.39 8.30
CA GLU A 33 2.10 11.56 7.12
C GLU A 33 3.22 10.52 7.31
N PHE A 34 4.24 10.82 8.13
CA PHE A 34 5.50 10.05 8.10
C PHE A 34 5.76 9.16 9.32
N HIS A 35 4.86 9.11 10.30
CA HIS A 35 5.15 8.43 11.57
C HIS A 35 5.35 6.92 11.41
N PHE A 36 4.48 6.27 10.61
CA PHE A 36 4.62 4.84 10.34
C PHE A 36 5.82 4.55 9.43
N GLN A 37 6.12 5.42 8.46
CA GLN A 37 7.32 5.34 7.64
C GLN A 37 8.60 5.40 8.49
N ASN A 38 8.67 6.32 9.47
CA ASN A 38 9.79 6.40 10.40
C ASN A 38 9.91 5.14 11.28
N TRP A 39 8.78 4.59 11.73
CA TRP A 39 8.77 3.34 12.50
C TRP A 39 9.34 2.18 11.68
N PHE A 40 8.93 2.08 10.41
CA PHE A 40 9.43 1.07 9.47
C PHE A 40 10.91 1.27 9.12
N GLN A 41 11.34 2.52 8.92
CA GLN A 41 12.74 2.85 8.64
C GLN A 41 13.68 2.30 9.73
N LYS A 42 13.30 2.44 11.01
CA LYS A 42 14.06 1.88 12.13
C LYS A 42 14.22 0.35 12.00
N ARG A 43 13.28 -0.35 11.35
CA ARG A 43 13.38 -1.81 11.11
C ARG A 43 14.45 -2.12 10.07
N LEU A 44 14.46 -1.41 8.94
CA LEU A 44 15.52 -1.54 7.93
C LEU A 44 16.91 -1.25 8.53
N GLN A 45 17.02 -0.18 9.33
CA GLN A 45 18.27 0.18 10.02
C GLN A 45 18.72 -0.89 11.01
N SER A 46 17.78 -1.49 11.76
CA SER A 46 18.11 -2.56 12.72
C SER A 46 18.56 -3.87 12.05
N LEU A 47 18.24 -4.06 10.76
CA LEU A 47 18.77 -5.13 9.92
C LEU A 47 20.10 -4.74 9.26
N SER A 48 20.63 -3.55 9.54
CA SER A 48 21.81 -2.98 8.88
C SER A 48 21.70 -2.92 7.34
N MET A 49 20.49 -2.73 6.84
CA MET A 49 20.24 -2.56 5.40
C MET A 49 20.48 -1.11 4.98
N HIS A 50 21.22 -0.90 3.88
CA HIS A 50 21.36 0.42 3.29
C HIS A 50 20.22 0.68 2.30
N PHE A 51 19.69 1.90 2.32
CA PHE A 51 18.61 2.30 1.44
C PHE A 51 18.68 3.77 1.05
N GLU A 52 18.13 4.07 -0.11
CA GLU A 52 17.88 5.42 -0.62
C GLU A 52 16.38 5.75 -0.50
N GLY A 53 16.00 7.04 -0.51
CA GLY A 53 14.60 7.44 -0.73
C GLY A 53 13.82 8.03 0.44
N SER A 54 14.42 8.39 1.57
CA SER A 54 13.70 8.90 2.77
C SER A 54 13.12 10.34 2.65
N GLY A 55 12.64 10.76 1.48
CA GLY A 55 12.20 12.13 1.21
C GLY A 55 10.85 12.22 0.48
N ARG A 56 10.15 13.34 0.65
CA ARG A 56 8.87 13.62 -0.02
C ARG A 56 9.00 13.46 -1.54
N ASN A 57 8.04 12.75 -2.17
CA ASN A 57 7.91 12.52 -3.61
C ASN A 57 8.87 11.50 -4.25
N THR A 58 9.45 10.57 -3.48
CA THR A 58 10.22 9.45 -4.04
C THR A 58 9.36 8.19 -4.06
N TYR A 59 9.47 7.38 -5.11
CA TYR A 59 8.79 6.08 -5.20
C TYR A 59 9.78 4.97 -5.60
N PRO A 60 9.78 3.83 -4.90
CA PRO A 60 9.13 3.60 -3.60
C PRO A 60 9.79 4.42 -2.48
N ASP A 61 9.13 4.53 -1.33
CA ASP A 61 9.63 5.21 -0.13
C ASP A 61 11.04 4.77 0.30
N PHE A 62 11.38 3.50 0.14
CA PHE A 62 12.71 2.98 0.42
C PHE A 62 13.20 2.08 -0.72
N CYS A 63 14.33 2.42 -1.33
CA CYS A 63 15.02 1.58 -2.30
C CYS A 63 16.24 0.94 -1.65
N LEU A 64 16.31 -0.39 -1.57
CA LEU A 64 17.49 -1.06 -1.02
C LEU A 64 18.70 -0.91 -1.97
N VAL A 65 19.89 -0.74 -1.39
CA VAL A 65 21.14 -0.57 -2.14
C VAL A 65 21.68 -1.92 -2.63
N GLU A 66 21.77 -2.90 -1.73
CA GLU A 66 22.33 -4.24 -2.01
C GLU A 66 21.34 -5.19 -2.70
N HIS A 67 20.06 -4.82 -2.73
CA HIS A 67 18.98 -5.65 -3.25
C HIS A 67 18.18 -4.90 -4.30
N THR A 68 17.77 -5.59 -5.36
CA THR A 68 16.85 -5.07 -6.38
C THR A 68 15.41 -5.08 -5.87
N GLU A 69 15.21 -4.45 -4.71
CA GLU A 69 13.93 -4.41 -3.98
C GLU A 69 13.68 -3.00 -3.45
N GLY A 70 12.41 -2.67 -3.27
CA GLY A 70 12.00 -1.46 -2.57
C GLY A 70 10.68 -1.62 -1.84
N TYR A 71 10.47 -0.73 -0.86
CA TYR A 71 9.35 -0.77 0.07
C TYR A 71 8.58 0.55 0.02
N GLU A 72 7.29 0.45 -0.28
CA GLU A 72 6.33 1.55 -0.27
C GLU A 72 5.47 1.46 1.00
N ILE A 73 5.39 2.54 1.77
CA ILE A 73 4.79 2.51 3.10
C ILE A 73 3.42 3.18 3.09
N LYS A 74 2.46 2.53 3.75
CA LYS A 74 1.08 3.03 3.92
C LYS A 74 0.66 2.86 5.38
N GLY A 75 0.70 3.96 6.14
CA GLY A 75 0.12 4.04 7.47
C GLY A 75 -1.37 4.39 7.39
N LEU A 76 -2.23 3.64 8.06
CA LEU A 76 -3.68 3.85 8.04
C LEU A 76 -4.24 3.98 9.46
N ALA A 77 -5.09 4.98 9.70
CA ALA A 77 -5.78 5.14 10.97
C ALA A 77 -6.91 4.10 11.12
N TRP A 78 -7.06 3.52 12.33
CA TRP A 78 -8.04 2.46 12.64
C TRP A 78 -8.70 2.65 14.02
N PRO A 79 -10.03 2.44 14.15
CA PRO A 79 -10.99 2.23 13.07
C PRO A 79 -11.05 3.46 12.15
N GLY A 80 -11.20 3.23 10.84
CA GLY A 80 -11.04 4.27 9.83
C GLY A 80 -11.05 3.69 8.42
N ARG A 81 -10.20 4.23 7.53
CA ARG A 81 -10.12 3.80 6.14
C ARG A 81 -9.54 2.38 6.04
N GLU A 82 -10.41 1.39 5.92
CA GLU A 82 -10.04 -0.02 5.78
C GLU A 82 -10.06 -0.48 4.32
N ARG A 83 -10.98 0.03 3.49
CA ARG A 83 -11.20 -0.53 2.15
C ARG A 83 -10.10 -0.18 1.16
N ASP A 84 -9.68 1.09 1.13
CA ASP A 84 -8.82 1.61 0.08
C ASP A 84 -7.82 2.65 0.62
N TYR A 85 -6.87 3.04 -0.23
CA TYR A 85 -5.88 4.08 0.08
C TYR A 85 -5.56 4.89 -1.17
N ASP A 86 -5.05 6.10 -0.97
CA ASP A 86 -4.64 6.96 -2.08
C ASP A 86 -3.19 6.65 -2.49
N SER A 87 -3.03 6.30 -3.76
CA SER A 87 -1.73 6.17 -4.42
C SER A 87 -1.50 7.40 -5.29
N ASN A 88 -0.68 8.32 -4.80
CA ASN A 88 -0.36 9.55 -5.50
C ASN A 88 0.79 9.31 -6.48
N SER A 89 0.71 9.92 -7.67
CA SER A 89 1.77 9.91 -8.70
C SER A 89 2.09 8.58 -9.38
N GLN A 90 1.90 7.43 -8.72
CA GLN A 90 2.21 6.09 -9.25
C GLN A 90 1.06 5.12 -8.96
N VAL A 91 0.63 4.34 -9.95
CA VAL A 91 -0.30 3.21 -9.72
C VAL A 91 0.47 2.13 -8.97
N PRO A 92 -0.15 1.41 -8.01
CA PRO A 92 0.53 0.31 -7.35
C PRO A 92 1.06 -0.70 -8.34
N THR A 93 2.25 -1.21 -8.10
CA THR A 93 2.89 -2.17 -8.98
C THR A 93 3.89 -3.00 -8.19
N GLY A 94 4.04 -4.28 -8.52
CA GLY A 94 5.09 -5.12 -7.93
C GLY A 94 6.44 -4.96 -8.62
N TYR A 95 6.53 -4.21 -9.72
CA TYR A 95 7.78 -4.03 -10.45
C TYR A 95 7.97 -2.58 -10.91
N HIS A 96 9.09 -1.98 -10.51
CA HIS A 96 9.42 -0.61 -10.90
C HIS A 96 10.93 -0.44 -11.11
N ASN A 97 11.34 0.07 -12.27
CA ASN A 97 12.74 0.39 -12.61
C ASN A 97 13.74 -0.75 -12.27
N GLY A 98 13.39 -2.00 -12.57
CA GLY A 98 14.26 -3.15 -12.31
C GLY A 98 14.13 -3.75 -10.90
N ARG A 99 13.25 -3.23 -10.05
CA ARG A 99 13.11 -3.64 -8.64
C ARG A 99 11.78 -4.34 -8.41
N GLN A 100 11.79 -5.35 -7.53
CA GLN A 100 10.56 -5.85 -6.90
C GLN A 100 10.08 -4.83 -5.86
N ILE A 101 8.78 -4.56 -5.83
CA ILE A 101 8.20 -3.56 -4.94
C ILE A 101 7.25 -4.24 -3.97
N PHE A 102 7.48 -3.98 -2.68
CA PHE A 102 6.64 -4.45 -1.58
C PHE A 102 5.90 -3.26 -0.97
N TYR A 103 4.64 -3.47 -0.64
CA TYR A 103 3.84 -2.52 0.09
C TYR A 103 3.75 -2.95 1.55
N VAL A 104 3.96 -1.99 2.45
CA VAL A 104 3.88 -2.21 3.90
C VAL A 104 2.71 -1.40 4.44
N PHE A 105 1.62 -2.09 4.76
CA PHE A 105 0.45 -1.51 5.37
C PHE A 105 0.50 -1.72 6.88
N GLY A 106 0.50 -0.64 7.65
CA GLY A 106 0.36 -0.71 9.10
C GLY A 106 -0.83 0.11 9.57
N ARG A 107 -1.71 -0.49 10.34
CA ARG A 107 -2.80 0.24 10.99
C ARG A 107 -2.38 0.72 12.37
N TYR A 108 -2.81 1.91 12.73
CA TYR A 108 -2.58 2.50 14.05
C TYR A 108 -3.85 3.16 14.58
N PRO A 109 -3.97 3.39 15.89
CA PRO A 109 -5.19 3.95 16.49
C PRO A 109 -5.57 5.30 15.88
N ALA A 110 -6.81 5.46 15.43
CA ALA A 110 -7.33 6.73 14.91
C ALA A 110 -7.52 7.76 16.03
N ASP A 111 -8.10 7.33 17.15
CA ASP A 111 -8.19 8.14 18.36
C ASP A 111 -6.89 8.05 19.16
N LEU A 112 -6.16 9.16 19.16
CA LEU A 112 -4.92 9.30 19.90
C LEU A 112 -5.10 9.98 21.27
N SER A 113 -6.33 10.31 21.70
CA SER A 113 -6.60 11.06 22.94
C SER A 113 -6.11 10.34 24.19
N GLY A 114 -6.18 9.01 24.22
CA GLY A 114 -5.73 8.17 25.33
C GLY A 114 -4.20 7.98 25.44
N TYR A 115 -3.42 8.49 24.49
CA TYR A 115 -1.95 8.35 24.50
C TYR A 115 -1.30 9.60 25.09
N ALA A 116 -0.32 9.38 25.98
CA ALA A 116 0.39 10.45 26.67
C ALA A 116 1.11 11.40 25.69
N ASP A 117 0.88 12.70 25.86
CA ASP A 117 1.61 13.75 25.16
C ASP A 117 3.02 13.87 25.77
N GLN A 118 4.04 13.62 24.93
CA GLN A 118 5.46 13.71 25.27
C GLN A 118 6.00 15.15 25.09
N GLY A 119 5.12 16.13 24.89
CA GLY A 119 5.44 17.52 24.61
C GLY A 119 5.33 17.86 23.12
N ASN A 120 4.90 19.09 22.81
CA ASN A 120 4.68 19.59 21.45
C ASN A 120 3.69 18.74 20.61
N GLY A 121 2.75 18.06 21.27
CA GLY A 121 1.77 17.18 20.64
C GLY A 121 2.37 15.90 20.08
N ARG A 122 3.55 15.49 20.58
CA ARG A 122 4.18 14.22 20.24
C ARG A 122 3.54 13.11 21.06
N LYS A 123 3.17 12.02 20.41
CA LYS A 123 2.50 10.87 21.00
C LYS A 123 3.20 9.61 20.55
N GLN A 124 3.16 8.61 21.40
CA GLN A 124 3.62 7.26 21.09
C GLN A 124 2.43 6.31 21.13
N TYR A 125 2.27 5.49 20.10
CA TYR A 125 1.14 4.58 19.95
C TYR A 125 1.54 3.32 19.18
N PRO A 126 0.86 2.19 19.38
CA PRO A 126 1.27 0.92 18.79
C PRO A 126 0.89 0.82 17.30
N VAL A 127 1.53 -0.12 16.61
CA VAL A 127 0.98 -0.73 15.40
C VAL A 127 -0.10 -1.73 15.85
N VAL A 128 -1.32 -1.59 15.33
CA VAL A 128 -2.47 -2.48 15.64
C VAL A 128 -2.33 -3.80 14.89
N ASP A 129 -2.13 -3.72 13.58
CA ASP A 129 -1.83 -4.85 12.71
C ASP A 129 -1.05 -4.39 11.47
N LEU A 130 -0.51 -5.37 10.73
CA LEU A 130 0.45 -5.11 9.67
C LEU A 130 0.35 -6.15 8.56
N VAL A 131 0.26 -5.70 7.32
CA VAL A 131 0.36 -6.56 6.14
C VAL A 131 1.49 -6.07 5.24
N VAL A 132 2.44 -6.95 4.95
CA VAL A 132 3.41 -6.74 3.86
C VAL A 132 2.95 -7.56 2.68
N CYS A 133 2.78 -6.94 1.52
CA CYS A 133 2.46 -7.66 0.31
C CYS A 133 3.32 -7.22 -0.88
N HIS A 134 3.57 -8.12 -1.83
CA HIS A 134 4.13 -7.72 -3.12
C HIS A 134 3.12 -6.86 -3.89
N GLY A 135 3.58 -5.83 -4.60
CA GLY A 135 2.71 -4.87 -5.28
C GLY A 135 1.78 -5.50 -6.33
N ASP A 136 2.15 -6.64 -6.91
CA ASP A 136 1.29 -7.39 -7.85
C ASP A 136 0.01 -7.91 -7.21
N PHE A 137 -0.01 -8.06 -5.87
CA PHE A 137 -1.24 -8.40 -5.16
C PHE A 137 -2.29 -7.29 -5.31
N LEU A 138 -1.84 -6.04 -5.37
CA LEU A 138 -2.70 -4.87 -5.54
C LEU A 138 -3.04 -4.65 -7.02
N ASN A 139 -2.02 -4.64 -7.88
CA ASN A 139 -2.16 -4.44 -9.32
C ASN A 139 -1.01 -5.11 -10.09
N ALA A 140 -1.37 -5.96 -11.07
CA ALA A 140 -0.41 -6.77 -11.83
C ALA A 140 0.11 -6.08 -13.11
N ASP A 141 -0.38 -4.89 -13.47
CA ASP A 141 0.17 -4.13 -14.60
C ASP A 141 1.42 -3.34 -14.20
N HIS A 142 2.45 -3.41 -15.04
CA HIS A 142 3.76 -2.80 -14.85
C HIS A 142 4.10 -1.78 -15.95
N ASN A 143 3.26 -1.66 -16.99
CA ASN A 143 3.61 -0.90 -18.19
C ASN A 143 3.03 0.51 -18.22
N TYR A 144 2.07 0.82 -17.35
CA TYR A 144 1.47 2.13 -17.31
C TYR A 144 2.46 3.19 -16.80
N VAL A 145 2.87 4.07 -17.70
CA VAL A 145 3.70 5.24 -17.41
C VAL A 145 2.85 6.48 -17.56
N HIS A 146 2.64 7.21 -16.46
CA HIS A 146 1.94 8.48 -16.55
C HIS A 146 2.85 9.65 -16.91
N LYS A 147 2.25 10.63 -17.58
CA LYS A 147 2.84 11.92 -17.88
C LYS A 147 2.00 13.01 -17.25
N ASN A 148 2.56 13.76 -16.30
CA ASN A 148 1.90 14.94 -15.74
C ASN A 148 1.65 15.95 -16.87
N LYS A 149 0.38 16.24 -17.16
CA LYS A 149 -0.05 17.20 -18.18
C LYS A 149 -0.87 18.32 -17.54
N SER A 150 -1.05 19.39 -18.30
CA SER A 150 -1.83 20.54 -17.86
C SER A 150 -2.48 21.23 -19.04
N VAL A 151 -3.68 21.75 -18.83
CA VAL A 151 -4.45 22.51 -19.81
C VAL A 151 -4.58 23.94 -19.32
N LYS A 152 -4.17 24.92 -20.12
CA LYS A 152 -4.30 26.36 -19.84
C LYS A 152 -5.59 26.90 -20.46
N GLY A 153 -6.01 28.11 -20.09
CA GLY A 153 -7.21 28.73 -20.66
C GLY A 153 -8.49 28.50 -19.85
N PHE A 154 -8.36 28.10 -18.58
CA PHE A 154 -9.50 27.88 -17.69
C PHE A 154 -9.91 29.16 -16.96
N GLY A 155 -11.17 29.20 -16.49
CA GLY A 155 -11.76 30.37 -15.84
C GLY A 155 -12.23 31.43 -16.83
N THR A 156 -13.06 32.38 -16.37
CA THR A 156 -13.64 33.44 -17.21
C THR A 156 -12.59 34.32 -17.89
N TYR A 157 -11.41 34.45 -17.28
CA TYR A 157 -10.29 35.23 -17.82
C TYR A 157 -9.23 34.37 -18.54
N GLY A 158 -9.38 33.04 -18.55
CA GLY A 158 -8.46 32.12 -19.25
C GLY A 158 -7.05 32.01 -18.64
N ASP A 159 -6.80 32.61 -17.49
CA ASP A 159 -5.51 32.65 -16.80
C ASP A 159 -5.31 31.50 -15.81
N ILE A 160 -6.34 30.67 -15.61
CA ILE A 160 -6.26 29.48 -14.78
C ILE A 160 -5.79 28.29 -15.62
N MET A 161 -5.03 27.40 -14.99
CA MET A 161 -4.54 26.16 -15.59
C MET A 161 -5.05 24.95 -14.79
N ILE A 162 -5.72 24.04 -15.48
CA ILE A 162 -6.05 22.72 -14.94
C ILE A 162 -4.79 21.88 -14.99
N ARG A 163 -4.41 21.32 -13.85
CA ARG A 163 -3.34 20.32 -13.78
C ARG A 163 -3.99 18.95 -13.73
N ASP A 164 -3.61 18.10 -14.67
CA ASP A 164 -3.91 16.67 -14.56
C ASP A 164 -2.96 16.09 -13.50
N ARG A 165 -3.45 16.06 -12.25
CA ARG A 165 -2.78 15.43 -11.11
C ARG A 165 -3.48 14.12 -10.81
N LYS A 166 -2.69 13.07 -10.64
CA LYS A 166 -3.22 11.72 -10.40
C LYS A 166 -3.46 11.51 -8.92
N MET A 167 -4.68 11.14 -8.59
CA MET A 167 -5.00 10.45 -7.36
C MET A 167 -5.65 9.13 -7.75
N TYR A 168 -5.05 8.03 -7.30
CA TYR A 168 -5.60 6.69 -7.49
C TYR A 168 -6.13 6.16 -6.18
N VAL A 169 -7.30 5.54 -6.23
CA VAL A 169 -7.84 4.81 -5.09
C VAL A 169 -7.61 3.33 -5.35
N ALA A 170 -6.72 2.71 -4.57
CA ALA A 170 -6.40 1.29 -4.66
C ALA A 170 -6.90 0.55 -3.42
N PRO A 171 -7.32 -0.72 -3.54
CA PRO A 171 -7.76 -1.48 -2.38
C PRO A 171 -6.59 -1.74 -1.42
N THR A 172 -6.87 -1.80 -0.12
CA THR A 172 -5.89 -2.29 0.86
C THR A 172 -5.89 -3.82 0.86
N PRO A 173 -4.81 -4.49 1.32
CA PRO A 173 -4.84 -5.93 1.53
C PRO A 173 -5.88 -6.35 2.59
N PHE A 174 -6.23 -5.48 3.54
CA PHE A 174 -7.28 -5.75 4.54
C PHE A 174 -8.67 -5.89 3.90
N ALA A 175 -8.93 -5.12 2.83
CA ALA A 175 -10.17 -5.21 2.08
C ALA A 175 -10.23 -6.42 1.14
N LEU A 176 -9.06 -6.80 0.61
CA LEU A 176 -8.92 -7.93 -0.32
C LEU A 176 -8.96 -9.29 0.38
N THR A 177 -8.77 -9.34 1.69
CA THR A 177 -8.60 -10.60 2.41
C THR A 177 -9.40 -10.66 3.70
N GLU A 178 -9.84 -11.86 4.06
CA GLU A 178 -10.31 -12.19 5.41
C GLU A 178 -9.18 -12.77 6.24
N GLY A 179 -9.23 -12.60 7.55
CA GLY A 179 -8.28 -13.21 8.48
C GLY A 179 -6.96 -12.45 8.66
N THR A 180 -6.80 -11.27 8.06
CA THR A 180 -5.64 -10.36 8.27
C THR A 180 -5.87 -9.34 9.40
N THR A 181 -7.10 -8.90 9.64
CA THR A 181 -7.42 -7.94 10.70
C THR A 181 -6.99 -8.42 12.10
N GLY A 182 -6.31 -7.54 12.83
CA GLY A 182 -5.74 -7.78 14.15
C GLY A 182 -4.49 -8.67 14.15
N LEU A 183 -3.96 -9.02 12.97
CA LEU A 183 -2.85 -9.97 12.84
C LEU A 183 -1.79 -9.44 11.86
N MET A 184 -0.56 -9.92 12.02
CA MET A 184 0.52 -9.61 11.10
C MET A 184 0.57 -10.68 10.01
N THR A 185 0.64 -10.29 8.74
CA THR A 185 0.62 -11.24 7.61
C THR A 185 1.55 -10.79 6.48
N LEU A 186 2.33 -11.73 5.94
CA LEU A 186 3.17 -11.53 4.74
C LEU A 186 2.48 -12.20 3.55
N ILE A 187 2.29 -11.50 2.43
CA ILE A 187 1.65 -12.03 1.22
C ILE A 187 2.61 -11.90 0.04
N LEU A 188 3.08 -13.02 -0.50
CA LEU A 188 4.05 -13.05 -1.59
C LEU A 188 3.53 -13.86 -2.77
N PRO A 189 3.96 -13.58 -4.02
CA PRO A 189 3.71 -14.48 -5.14
C PRO A 189 4.28 -15.87 -4.86
N GLU A 190 3.61 -16.91 -5.38
CA GLU A 190 3.96 -18.31 -5.11
C GLU A 190 5.42 -18.66 -5.52
N ASP A 191 5.99 -17.95 -6.49
CA ASP A 191 7.35 -18.19 -7.02
C ASP A 191 8.49 -17.62 -6.15
N PHE A 192 8.17 -16.85 -5.11
CA PHE A 192 9.16 -16.36 -4.13
C PHE A 192 9.65 -17.47 -3.18
N GLY A 193 8.96 -18.61 -3.15
CA GLY A 193 9.32 -19.74 -2.30
C GLY A 193 8.88 -19.58 -0.85
N ALA A 194 9.42 -20.45 -0.01
CA ALA A 194 9.11 -20.52 1.42
C ALA A 194 10.38 -20.36 2.27
N ASP A 195 10.18 -19.99 3.53
CA ASP A 195 11.23 -19.86 4.53
C ASP A 195 10.81 -20.65 5.79
N ASP A 196 11.74 -21.44 6.34
CA ASP A 196 11.45 -22.36 7.44
C ASP A 196 11.04 -21.66 8.74
N ARG A 197 11.27 -20.35 8.89
CA ARG A 197 10.75 -19.55 10.01
C ARG A 197 9.23 -19.38 9.96
N TYR A 198 8.63 -19.63 8.80
CA TYR A 198 7.23 -19.31 8.52
C TYR A 198 6.33 -20.52 8.45
N GLN A 199 5.04 -20.28 8.69
CA GLN A 199 3.93 -21.16 8.39
C GLN A 199 3.07 -20.51 7.32
N MET A 200 2.58 -21.32 6.38
CA MET A 200 1.58 -20.90 5.40
C MET A 200 0.21 -20.83 6.10
N VAL A 201 -0.48 -19.73 5.91
CA VAL A 201 -1.83 -19.49 6.47
C VAL A 201 -2.88 -19.24 5.38
N GLY A 202 -2.52 -19.27 4.10
CA GLY A 202 -3.49 -19.12 3.03
C GLY A 202 -2.88 -19.21 1.64
N ASN A 203 -3.69 -19.67 0.67
CA ASN A 203 -3.39 -19.59 -0.76
C ASN A 203 -4.43 -18.64 -1.38
N LEU A 204 -3.95 -17.60 -2.05
CA LEU A 204 -4.76 -16.49 -2.55
C LEU A 204 -4.62 -16.40 -4.07
N THR A 205 -5.72 -16.08 -4.75
CA THR A 205 -5.73 -15.91 -6.21
C THR A 205 -6.38 -14.58 -6.56
N ARG A 206 -5.65 -13.74 -7.30
CA ARG A 206 -6.20 -12.55 -7.97
C ARG A 206 -6.42 -12.89 -9.44
N VAL A 207 -7.51 -12.39 -10.01
CA VAL A 207 -7.87 -12.64 -11.41
C VAL A 207 -7.97 -11.31 -12.12
N GLU A 208 -7.34 -11.19 -13.29
CA GLU A 208 -7.43 -9.99 -14.10
C GLU A 208 -8.85 -9.76 -14.64
N ALA A 209 -9.32 -8.52 -14.51
CA ALA A 209 -10.67 -8.12 -14.90
C ALA A 209 -10.91 -8.24 -16.41
N GLU A 210 -12.19 -8.35 -16.80
CA GLU A 210 -12.62 -8.49 -18.19
C GLU A 210 -12.32 -7.26 -19.05
N THR A 211 -12.39 -6.06 -18.45
CA THR A 211 -12.17 -4.79 -19.15
C THR A 211 -11.24 -3.86 -18.37
N LEU A 212 -10.53 -3.00 -19.09
CA LEU A 212 -9.66 -1.96 -18.54
C LEU A 212 -10.17 -0.58 -18.95
N VAL A 213 -10.00 0.41 -18.07
CA VAL A 213 -10.22 1.82 -18.40
C VAL A 213 -8.98 2.33 -19.14
N VAL A 214 -9.15 2.87 -20.35
CA VAL A 214 -8.06 3.42 -21.17
C VAL A 214 -8.15 4.92 -21.38
N GLY A 215 -9.32 5.50 -21.11
CA GLY A 215 -9.58 6.92 -21.23
C GLY A 215 -10.74 7.32 -20.33
N TYR A 216 -10.84 8.61 -20.08
CA TYR A 216 -12.00 9.21 -19.44
C TYR A 216 -12.18 10.64 -19.97
N ASN A 217 -13.41 11.14 -19.87
CA ASN A 217 -13.76 12.51 -20.18
C ASN A 217 -14.52 13.11 -19.01
N PHE A 218 -14.12 14.31 -18.57
CA PHE A 218 -14.86 15.09 -17.60
C PHE A 218 -15.41 16.33 -18.31
N ASP A 219 -16.73 16.43 -18.45
CA ASP A 219 -17.37 17.60 -19.08
C ASP A 219 -17.63 18.68 -18.02
N LEU A 220 -16.88 19.78 -18.09
CA LEU A 220 -17.00 20.92 -17.16
C LEU A 220 -18.35 21.63 -17.21
N ARG A 221 -19.17 21.41 -18.25
CA ARG A 221 -20.49 22.05 -18.40
C ARG A 221 -21.59 21.27 -17.72
N THR A 222 -21.47 19.93 -17.73
CA THR A 222 -22.47 19.02 -17.15
C THR A 222 -22.00 18.43 -15.81
N ASN A 223 -20.72 18.57 -15.47
CA ASN A 223 -20.05 17.90 -14.35
C ASN A 223 -20.14 16.37 -14.42
N GLU A 224 -20.17 15.82 -15.63
CA GLU A 224 -20.25 14.38 -15.86
C GLU A 224 -18.86 13.78 -16.16
N LEU A 225 -18.55 12.69 -15.45
CA LEU A 225 -17.38 11.86 -15.70
C LEU A 225 -17.82 10.59 -16.45
N SER A 226 -17.22 10.34 -17.61
CA SER A 226 -17.42 9.09 -18.37
C SER A 226 -16.10 8.39 -18.63
N ALA A 227 -16.12 7.06 -18.60
CA ALA A 227 -14.93 6.22 -18.80
C ALA A 227 -15.02 5.45 -20.11
N GLU A 228 -13.92 5.41 -20.85
CA GLU A 228 -13.72 4.55 -22.01
C GLU A 228 -13.08 3.23 -21.57
N ARG A 229 -13.70 2.12 -21.96
CA ARG A 229 -13.27 0.77 -21.59
C ARG A 229 -12.96 -0.07 -22.83
N VAL A 230 -11.93 -0.90 -22.72
CA VAL A 230 -11.58 -1.91 -23.71
C VAL A 230 -11.50 -3.30 -23.07
N PRO A 231 -11.66 -4.39 -23.83
CA PRO A 231 -11.37 -5.73 -23.32
C PRO A 231 -9.92 -5.83 -22.82
N ASN A 232 -9.72 -6.47 -21.66
CA ASN A 232 -8.38 -6.76 -21.16
C ASN A 232 -7.79 -7.93 -21.95
N PRO A 233 -6.65 -7.77 -22.66
CA PRO A 233 -5.99 -8.88 -23.36
C PRO A 233 -5.60 -10.05 -22.45
N LYS A 234 -5.47 -9.80 -21.14
CA LYS A 234 -5.13 -10.77 -20.11
C LYS A 234 -6.31 -11.17 -19.23
N ALA A 235 -7.55 -10.84 -19.62
CA ALA A 235 -8.75 -11.19 -18.86
C ALA A 235 -8.74 -12.66 -18.40
N GLY A 236 -9.07 -12.91 -17.13
CA GLY A 236 -9.09 -14.26 -16.56
C GLY A 236 -7.72 -14.82 -16.17
N THR A 237 -6.61 -14.13 -16.45
CA THR A 237 -5.28 -14.54 -15.98
C THR A 237 -5.26 -14.57 -14.46
N GLN A 238 -4.84 -15.72 -13.91
CA GLN A 238 -4.75 -15.93 -12.47
C GLN A 238 -3.34 -15.65 -11.97
N HIS A 239 -3.25 -14.85 -10.92
CA HIS A 239 -2.03 -14.54 -10.18
C HIS A 239 -2.13 -15.16 -8.79
N ARG A 240 -1.19 -16.06 -8.46
CA ARG A 240 -1.22 -16.84 -7.20
C ARG A 240 -0.26 -16.26 -6.18
N PHE A 241 -0.75 -16.16 -4.95
CA PHE A 241 -0.03 -15.65 -3.80
C PHE A 241 -0.19 -16.59 -2.62
N VAL A 242 0.78 -16.57 -1.72
CA VAL A 242 0.77 -17.33 -0.47
C VAL A 242 0.85 -16.35 0.69
N ALA A 243 -0.04 -16.53 1.66
CA ALA A 243 -0.04 -15.80 2.91
C ALA A 243 0.76 -16.57 3.97
N TYR A 244 1.68 -15.88 4.64
CA TYR A 244 2.60 -16.42 5.62
C TYR A 244 2.51 -15.67 6.96
N ARG A 245 2.85 -16.39 8.02
CA ARG A 245 3.12 -15.83 9.36
C ARG A 245 4.33 -16.52 9.97
N LEU A 246 4.97 -15.91 10.96
CA LEU A 246 6.02 -16.60 11.71
C LEU A 246 5.43 -17.81 12.45
N LYS A 247 6.22 -18.87 12.58
CA LYS A 247 5.90 -19.98 13.49
C LYS A 247 5.77 -19.42 14.92
N GLY A 248 4.71 -19.83 15.61
CA GLY A 248 4.37 -19.30 16.94
C GLY A 248 3.38 -18.12 16.93
N GLN A 249 3.10 -17.50 15.78
CA GLN A 249 1.95 -16.61 15.63
C GLN A 249 0.65 -17.38 15.37
N ALA A 250 -0.49 -16.69 15.46
CA ALA A 250 -1.81 -17.26 15.22
C ALA A 250 -1.92 -17.92 13.85
N SER A 251 -2.44 -19.15 13.81
CA SER A 251 -2.64 -19.96 12.59
C SER A 251 -3.99 -19.71 11.90
N LYS A 252 -4.69 -18.62 12.25
CA LYS A 252 -5.96 -18.25 11.60
C LYS A 252 -5.76 -18.13 10.10
N LEU A 253 -6.57 -18.84 9.32
CA LEU A 253 -6.46 -18.85 7.86
C LEU A 253 -6.75 -17.47 7.25
N VAL A 254 -6.09 -17.21 6.13
CA VAL A 254 -6.27 -16.03 5.29
C VAL A 254 -6.85 -16.48 3.95
N SER A 255 -7.93 -15.82 3.53
CA SER A 255 -8.61 -16.10 2.26
C SER A 255 -8.92 -14.79 1.54
N MET A 256 -9.17 -14.85 0.24
CA MET A 256 -9.71 -13.70 -0.49
C MET A 256 -11.10 -13.35 0.04
N THR A 257 -11.46 -12.07 0.08
CA THR A 257 -12.86 -11.67 0.26
C THR A 257 -13.67 -12.16 -0.94
N GLY A 258 -14.85 -12.75 -0.69
CA GLY A 258 -15.72 -13.30 -1.74
C GLY A 258 -16.39 -12.25 -2.63
N THR A 259 -16.24 -10.97 -2.30
CA THR A 259 -16.83 -9.84 -3.00
C THR A 259 -15.76 -9.06 -3.76
N PRO A 260 -15.96 -8.74 -5.05
CA PRO A 260 -15.06 -7.83 -5.76
C PRO A 260 -14.98 -6.49 -5.02
N VAL A 261 -13.78 -6.12 -4.57
CA VAL A 261 -13.56 -4.79 -3.97
C VAL A 261 -13.55 -3.77 -5.11
N GLN A 262 -14.67 -3.09 -5.31
CA GLN A 262 -14.70 -1.86 -6.10
C GLN A 262 -14.43 -0.66 -5.16
N PRO A 263 -13.69 0.37 -5.61
CA PRO A 263 -13.62 1.63 -4.89
C PRO A 263 -15.04 2.20 -4.68
N ASP A 264 -15.33 2.88 -3.55
CA ASP A 264 -16.62 3.61 -3.46
C ASP A 264 -16.63 4.72 -4.51
N GLU A 265 -17.64 4.71 -5.36
CA GLU A 265 -17.95 5.83 -6.25
C GLU A 265 -18.39 7.08 -5.45
N ASN A 266 -18.85 6.89 -4.21
CA ASN A 266 -19.45 7.94 -3.37
C ASN A 266 -18.50 8.61 -2.35
N ASN A 267 -17.20 8.26 -2.31
CA ASN A 267 -16.25 8.93 -1.41
C ASN A 267 -15.84 10.35 -1.87
N PHE A 268 -16.44 10.84 -2.96
CA PHE A 268 -16.32 12.22 -3.43
C PHE A 268 -17.50 13.10 -2.99
N ALA A 269 -18.31 12.67 -2.01
CA ALA A 269 -19.22 13.61 -1.37
C ALA A 269 -18.37 14.71 -0.72
N ASP A 270 -18.41 15.89 -1.33
CA ASP A 270 -17.66 17.08 -0.95
C ASP A 270 -17.69 17.26 0.57
N GLU A 271 -16.52 17.20 1.21
CA GLU A 271 -16.33 17.89 2.48
C GLU A 271 -16.40 19.39 2.17
N GLU A 272 -17.60 19.96 2.26
CA GLU A 272 -17.79 21.42 2.46
C GLU A 272 -17.27 21.86 3.83
#